data_AF-S4Y2D6-F1
#
_entry.id   AF-S4Y2D6-F1
#
_cell.length_a   1.000
_cell.length_b   1.000
_cell.length_c   1.000
_cell.angle_alpha   90.00
_cell.angle_beta   90.00
_cell.angle_gamma   90.00
#
_symmetry.space_group_name_H-M   'P 1'
#
loop_
_entity.id
_entity.type
_entity.pdbx_description
1 polymer ?
#
loop_
_entity_poly.entity_id
_entity_poly.type
_entity_poly.pdbx_seq_one_letter_code
_entity_poly.pdbx_strand_id
1 'polypeptide(L)'
;MATALLSVAGCGSDEATPPPAEQDVDLGQPPGPGPEQAGDGEGVAFAIDRLFLGDTDRNGDKVPGSWKQFGFNIDGKVSSTISEDLCKPVDGAAPSDVYPDGAGGIDNSFGNKLVSLIATLLPEPSTKVSDAIANGDFTVILKVDGLGAQSSYNPLTAKLYGGATLGTAPVWNGSDKWPVVPELLEDAQDIESAKVVFPASYVVDNTWVSGPESQVTFKLNLTISGTTIGLTIRNVRIAMDIEPDRTSVVNGTIAGVLETAVLVEELRSVIGAIQPTFCEGAGLDTTLDQVRRASDILKDGSQDPGQECNAISIGIGFTARQVQLGEIAPPAETSGVPCGEAPPDEG
;
A
#
# COMPACT_ATOMS: atom_id res chain seq x y z
N MET A 1 -61.21 18.77 -57.60
CA MET A 1 -59.78 18.79 -57.95
C MET A 1 -59.24 20.15 -57.58
N ALA A 2 -58.50 20.24 -56.48
CA ALA A 2 -57.91 21.49 -56.00
C ALA A 2 -56.38 21.30 -55.95
N THR A 3 -55.72 22.30 -56.52
CA THR A 3 -54.30 22.43 -56.83
C THR A 3 -53.41 22.28 -55.60
N ALA A 4 -52.37 21.44 -55.68
CA ALA A 4 -51.29 21.36 -54.70
C ALA A 4 -50.03 22.02 -55.27
N LEU A 5 -49.47 22.96 -54.51
CA LEU A 5 -48.25 23.73 -54.77
C LEU A 5 -46.99 22.97 -54.32
N LEU A 6 -45.91 23.17 -55.07
CA LEU A 6 -44.54 22.67 -54.83
C LEU A 6 -43.88 23.29 -53.56
N SER A 7 -43.01 22.51 -52.92
CA SER A 7 -41.74 23.01 -52.36
C SER A 7 -40.68 21.90 -52.36
N VAL A 8 -39.42 22.27 -52.63
CA VAL A 8 -38.24 21.41 -52.80
C VAL A 8 -37.22 21.73 -51.71
N ALA A 9 -36.66 20.71 -51.05
CA ALA A 9 -35.32 20.64 -50.44
C ALA A 9 -35.15 19.17 -49.97
N GLY A 10 -34.13 18.39 -50.36
CA GLY A 10 -32.71 18.56 -50.07
C GLY A 10 -32.31 17.45 -49.07
N CYS A 11 -31.83 16.30 -49.55
CA CYS A 11 -31.40 15.19 -48.69
C CYS A 11 -30.06 15.54 -48.04
N GLY A 12 -30.06 15.65 -46.71
CA GLY A 12 -28.89 15.92 -45.89
C GLY A 12 -27.91 14.75 -45.89
N SER A 13 -26.63 15.10 -45.91
CA SER A 13 -25.50 14.23 -45.64
C SER A 13 -25.49 13.84 -44.16
N ASP A 14 -25.62 12.55 -43.86
CA ASP A 14 -25.40 12.00 -42.53
C ASP A 14 -23.92 12.21 -42.14
N GLU A 15 -23.66 13.23 -41.32
CA GLU A 15 -22.41 13.30 -40.57
C GLU A 15 -22.39 12.13 -39.59
N ALA A 16 -21.50 11.16 -39.86
CA ALA A 16 -21.21 10.09 -38.92
C ALA A 16 -20.78 10.72 -37.59
N THR A 17 -21.59 10.52 -36.55
CA THR A 17 -21.24 10.86 -35.18
C THR A 17 -19.92 10.15 -34.87
N PRO A 18 -18.86 10.87 -34.44
CA PRO A 18 -17.65 10.22 -33.96
C PRO A 18 -18.05 9.24 -32.85
N PRO A 19 -17.42 8.06 -32.75
CA PRO A 19 -17.63 7.21 -31.59
C PRO A 19 -17.40 8.05 -30.33
N PRO A 20 -18.18 7.83 -29.25
CA PRO A 20 -17.90 8.46 -27.97
C PRO A 20 -16.42 8.22 -27.67
N ALA A 21 -15.71 9.27 -27.25
CA ALA A 21 -14.37 9.11 -26.67
C ALA A 21 -14.47 7.96 -25.66
N GLU A 22 -13.59 6.97 -25.75
CA GLU A 22 -13.44 5.95 -24.73
C GLU A 22 -13.38 6.71 -23.40
N GLN A 23 -14.41 6.54 -22.57
CA GLN A 23 -14.34 7.06 -21.22
C GLN A 23 -13.17 6.31 -20.62
N ASP A 24 -12.09 7.03 -20.29
CA ASP A 24 -11.01 6.52 -19.47
C ASP A 24 -11.68 5.92 -18.23
N VAL A 25 -11.81 4.60 -18.23
CA VAL A 25 -12.34 3.89 -17.07
C VAL A 25 -11.25 4.08 -16.04
N ASP A 26 -11.56 4.71 -14.92
CA ASP A 26 -10.61 4.80 -13.80
C ASP A 26 -10.34 3.36 -13.32
N LEU A 27 -9.24 2.79 -13.81
CA LEU A 27 -8.79 1.43 -13.51
C LEU A 27 -8.06 1.37 -12.15
N GLY A 28 -8.39 2.26 -11.21
CA GLY A 28 -7.74 2.30 -9.91
C GLY A 28 -6.22 2.44 -10.04
N GLN A 29 -5.76 3.24 -11.00
CA GLN A 29 -4.34 3.52 -11.24
C GLN A 29 -4.02 4.94 -10.77
N PRO A 30 -2.83 5.18 -10.20
CA PRO A 30 -2.38 6.56 -10.00
C PRO A 30 -2.12 7.22 -11.37
N PRO A 31 -2.15 8.57 -11.45
CA PRO A 31 -1.94 9.28 -12.70
C PRO A 31 -0.60 8.90 -13.33
N GLY A 32 -0.56 8.85 -14.66
CA GLY A 32 0.67 8.64 -15.42
C GLY A 32 1.66 9.81 -15.28
N PRO A 33 2.93 9.63 -15.69
CA PRO A 33 3.91 10.70 -15.64
C PRO A 33 3.54 11.87 -16.56
N GLY A 34 3.78 13.09 -16.08
CA GLY A 34 3.61 14.32 -16.83
C GLY A 34 4.80 14.62 -17.76
N PRO A 35 4.82 15.79 -18.42
CA PRO A 35 5.96 16.20 -19.24
C PRO A 35 7.25 16.28 -18.40
N GLU A 36 8.39 16.10 -19.06
CA GLU A 36 9.70 16.21 -18.41
C GLU A 36 9.88 17.58 -17.77
N GLN A 37 10.23 17.59 -16.48
CA GLN A 37 10.48 18.77 -15.68
C GLN A 37 11.41 18.37 -14.54
N ALA A 38 12.66 18.84 -14.59
CA ALA A 38 13.64 18.54 -13.56
C ALA A 38 13.28 19.20 -12.22
N GLY A 39 13.71 18.56 -11.12
CA GLY A 39 13.60 19.13 -9.78
C GLY A 39 14.37 20.44 -9.63
N ASP A 40 13.82 21.36 -8.86
CA ASP A 40 14.37 22.71 -8.61
C ASP A 40 14.49 23.06 -7.10
N GLY A 41 14.15 22.12 -6.21
CA GLY A 41 14.23 22.30 -4.75
C GLY A 41 15.31 21.44 -4.08
N GLU A 42 15.45 21.60 -2.75
CA GLU A 42 16.35 20.77 -1.94
C GLU A 42 15.79 19.36 -1.69
N GLY A 43 14.50 19.15 -1.92
CA GLY A 43 13.79 17.92 -1.59
C GLY A 43 13.09 18.00 -0.22
N VAL A 44 12.19 17.03 0.02
CA VAL A 44 11.36 16.98 1.24
C VAL A 44 11.26 15.54 1.72
N ALA A 45 11.36 15.33 3.04
CA ALA A 45 11.07 14.05 3.67
C ALA A 45 9.71 14.09 4.35
N PHE A 46 8.89 13.07 4.12
CA PHE A 46 7.59 12.87 4.72
C PHE A 46 7.60 11.59 5.56
N ALA A 47 7.29 11.71 6.85
CA ALA A 47 7.05 10.55 7.71
C ALA A 47 5.55 10.28 7.78
N ILE A 48 5.16 9.02 7.61
CA ILE A 48 3.77 8.59 7.81
C ILE A 48 3.34 8.95 9.23
N ASP A 49 2.20 9.62 9.38
CA ASP A 49 1.61 9.96 10.68
C ASP A 49 0.39 9.07 11.01
N ARG A 50 -0.26 8.46 10.01
CA ARG A 50 -1.35 7.50 10.18
C ARG A 50 -1.33 6.42 9.11
N LEU A 51 -1.73 5.20 9.48
CA LEU A 51 -1.94 4.07 8.57
C LEU A 51 -3.40 3.58 8.64
N PHE A 52 -3.94 3.24 7.47
CA PHE A 52 -5.27 2.68 7.30
C PHE A 52 -5.15 1.32 6.59
N LEU A 53 -5.34 0.24 7.34
CA LEU A 53 -5.12 -1.13 6.86
C LEU A 53 -6.31 -1.68 6.06
N GLY A 54 -7.51 -1.11 6.24
CA GLY A 54 -8.73 -1.51 5.52
C GLY A 54 -9.98 -1.63 6.40
N ASP A 55 -9.86 -1.59 7.73
CA ASP A 55 -10.97 -1.58 8.70
C ASP A 55 -11.60 -0.20 8.90
N THR A 56 -10.90 0.87 8.55
CA THR A 56 -11.40 2.25 8.58
C THR A 56 -11.25 2.91 7.23
N ASP A 57 -12.05 3.92 6.95
CA ASP A 57 -11.89 4.77 5.77
C ASP A 57 -10.68 5.72 5.91
N ARG A 58 -10.46 6.63 4.94
CA ARG A 58 -9.38 7.64 4.98
C ARG A 58 -9.55 8.70 6.07
N ASN A 59 -10.76 8.83 6.65
CA ASN A 59 -11.01 9.71 7.80
C ASN A 59 -10.72 8.99 9.12
N GLY A 60 -10.57 7.66 9.10
CA GLY A 60 -10.45 6.81 10.28
C GLY A 60 -11.80 6.29 10.79
N ASP A 61 -12.87 6.46 10.02
CA ASP A 61 -14.20 5.99 10.39
C ASP A 61 -14.41 4.52 9.98
N LYS A 62 -15.06 3.74 10.85
CA LYS A 62 -15.41 2.34 10.55
C LYS A 62 -16.57 2.27 9.56
N VAL A 63 -16.22 2.14 8.28
CA VAL A 63 -17.19 2.00 7.19
C VAL A 63 -17.05 0.61 6.56
N PRO A 64 -18.13 -0.16 6.40
CA PRO A 64 -18.07 -1.45 5.71
C PRO A 64 -17.53 -1.29 4.28
N GLY A 65 -16.50 -2.07 3.94
CA GLY A 65 -15.89 -2.02 2.61
C GLY A 65 -14.84 -0.93 2.42
N SER A 66 -14.36 -0.27 3.49
CA SER A 66 -13.28 0.73 3.41
C SER A 66 -12.03 0.24 2.69
N TRP A 67 -11.69 -1.06 2.79
CA TRP A 67 -10.56 -1.66 2.08
C TRP A 67 -10.57 -1.39 0.56
N LYS A 68 -11.75 -1.19 -0.04
CA LYS A 68 -11.92 -1.00 -1.50
C LYS A 68 -11.31 0.27 -2.06
N GLN A 69 -10.91 1.21 -1.20
CA GLN A 69 -10.30 2.49 -1.60
C GLN A 69 -8.76 2.49 -1.49
N PHE A 70 -8.18 1.40 -0.99
CA PHE A 70 -6.75 1.26 -0.77
C PHE A 70 -6.21 0.16 -1.68
N GLY A 71 -5.14 0.48 -2.42
CA GLY A 71 -4.54 -0.41 -3.41
C GLY A 71 -4.60 0.20 -4.81
N PHE A 72 -4.16 -0.56 -5.80
CA PHE A 72 -4.29 -0.25 -7.21
C PHE A 72 -4.74 -1.51 -7.95
N ASN A 73 -5.10 -1.38 -9.22
CA ASN A 73 -5.28 -2.53 -10.09
C ASN A 73 -3.91 -3.08 -10.53
N ILE A 74 -3.41 -4.08 -9.81
CA ILE A 74 -2.09 -4.67 -9.96
C ILE A 74 -2.05 -5.56 -11.20
N ASP A 75 -3.12 -6.32 -11.46
CA ASP A 75 -3.16 -7.30 -12.55
C ASP A 75 -3.73 -6.76 -13.87
N GLY A 76 -4.23 -5.52 -13.86
CA GLY A 76 -4.83 -4.85 -15.01
C GLY A 76 -6.25 -5.31 -15.34
N LYS A 77 -6.92 -6.05 -14.44
CA LYS A 77 -8.26 -6.61 -14.66
C LYS A 77 -9.26 -5.98 -13.72
N VAL A 78 -10.53 -6.00 -14.13
CA VAL A 78 -11.65 -5.67 -13.24
C VAL A 78 -12.46 -6.94 -13.10
N SER A 79 -12.54 -7.44 -11.88
CA SER A 79 -12.96 -8.78 -11.59
C SER A 79 -14.19 -8.84 -10.67
N SER A 80 -14.90 -9.97 -10.75
CA SER A 80 -16.16 -10.19 -10.05
C SER A 80 -16.30 -11.64 -9.64
N THR A 81 -17.41 -11.98 -8.96
CA THR A 81 -17.69 -13.36 -8.49
C THR A 81 -17.78 -14.40 -9.62
N ILE A 82 -17.90 -13.97 -10.87
CA ILE A 82 -18.05 -14.82 -12.06
C ILE A 82 -16.85 -14.74 -13.02
N SER A 83 -15.76 -14.08 -12.63
CA SER A 83 -14.54 -14.02 -13.46
C SER A 83 -13.96 -15.42 -13.68
N GLU A 84 -13.50 -15.69 -14.90
CA GLU A 84 -12.96 -17.02 -15.31
C GLU A 84 -11.48 -16.97 -15.69
N ASP A 85 -10.92 -15.76 -15.81
CA ASP A 85 -9.58 -15.49 -16.33
C ASP A 85 -8.55 -15.13 -15.24
N LEU A 86 -8.85 -15.48 -13.99
CA LEU A 86 -7.99 -15.31 -12.82
C LEU A 86 -7.31 -16.63 -12.40
N CYS A 87 -6.26 -16.55 -11.59
CA CYS A 87 -5.68 -17.73 -10.96
C CYS A 87 -6.71 -18.48 -10.11
N LYS A 88 -6.52 -19.79 -10.00
CA LYS A 88 -7.41 -20.66 -9.22
C LYS A 88 -7.29 -20.30 -7.74
N PRO A 89 -8.41 -20.13 -7.02
CA PRO A 89 -8.38 -19.97 -5.58
C PRO A 89 -7.73 -21.19 -4.92
N VAL A 90 -7.01 -20.95 -3.83
CA VAL A 90 -6.46 -22.02 -2.99
C VAL A 90 -7.57 -22.95 -2.50
N ASP A 91 -7.28 -24.24 -2.37
CA ASP A 91 -8.22 -25.25 -1.88
C ASP A 91 -9.05 -24.79 -0.66
N GLY A 92 -10.37 -24.84 -0.82
CA GLY A 92 -11.34 -24.41 0.19
C GLY A 92 -11.69 -22.91 0.18
N ALA A 93 -11.15 -22.12 -0.75
CA ALA A 93 -11.65 -20.78 -1.09
C ALA A 93 -12.65 -20.85 -2.26
N ALA A 94 -13.69 -20.00 -2.24
CA ALA A 94 -14.63 -19.87 -3.33
C ALA A 94 -14.28 -18.66 -4.22
N PRO A 95 -14.39 -18.77 -5.56
CA PRO A 95 -14.23 -17.63 -6.48
C PRO A 95 -15.03 -16.38 -6.06
N SER A 96 -16.26 -16.58 -5.58
CA SER A 96 -17.12 -15.49 -5.12
C SER A 96 -16.57 -14.71 -3.92
N ASP A 97 -15.63 -15.30 -3.19
CA ASP A 97 -15.05 -14.71 -2.00
C ASP A 97 -13.72 -14.03 -2.30
N VAL A 98 -12.89 -14.58 -3.19
CA VAL A 98 -11.53 -14.08 -3.45
C VAL A 98 -11.41 -13.17 -4.67
N TYR A 99 -12.24 -13.37 -5.70
CA TYR A 99 -12.13 -12.60 -6.93
C TYR A 99 -12.57 -11.14 -6.77
N PRO A 100 -13.74 -10.81 -6.19
CA PRO A 100 -14.29 -9.45 -6.33
C PRO A 100 -13.35 -8.33 -5.89
N ASP A 101 -13.03 -7.44 -6.82
CA ASP A 101 -12.15 -6.30 -6.58
C ASP A 101 -12.82 -5.17 -5.79
N GLY A 102 -12.01 -4.19 -5.40
CA GLY A 102 -12.43 -2.85 -5.03
C GLY A 102 -12.94 -2.01 -6.20
N ALA A 103 -13.16 -0.72 -5.96
CA ALA A 103 -13.59 0.20 -7.02
C ALA A 103 -12.50 0.30 -8.10
N GLY A 104 -12.87 0.34 -9.39
CA GLY A 104 -11.91 0.47 -10.49
C GLY A 104 -11.00 -0.76 -10.71
N GLY A 105 -11.28 -1.90 -10.09
CA GLY A 105 -10.38 -3.07 -10.13
C GLY A 105 -9.26 -3.00 -9.10
N ILE A 106 -9.42 -2.24 -8.01
CA ILE A 106 -8.42 -2.19 -6.94
C ILE A 106 -8.26 -3.58 -6.28
N ASP A 107 -7.04 -4.09 -6.31
CA ASP A 107 -6.65 -5.34 -5.66
C ASP A 107 -6.26 -5.08 -4.19
N ASN A 108 -7.02 -5.62 -3.24
CA ASN A 108 -6.71 -5.53 -1.81
C ASN A 108 -7.35 -6.65 -0.97
N SER A 109 -6.99 -7.89 -1.26
CA SER A 109 -7.41 -9.04 -0.48
C SER A 109 -6.90 -8.99 0.97
N PHE A 110 -5.73 -8.38 1.22
CA PHE A 110 -5.26 -8.09 2.58
C PHE A 110 -6.31 -7.32 3.41
N GLY A 111 -6.78 -6.19 2.90
CA GLY A 111 -7.80 -5.37 3.56
C GLY A 111 -9.16 -6.08 3.66
N ASN A 112 -9.55 -6.83 2.62
CA ASN A 112 -10.83 -7.53 2.57
C ASN A 112 -10.90 -8.73 3.53
N LYS A 113 -9.82 -9.52 3.61
CA LYS A 113 -9.80 -10.82 4.30
C LYS A 113 -8.97 -10.79 5.56
N LEU A 114 -7.73 -10.31 5.47
CA LEU A 114 -6.76 -10.47 6.56
C LEU A 114 -6.95 -9.45 7.67
N VAL A 115 -7.39 -8.23 7.37
CA VAL A 115 -7.65 -7.23 8.43
C VAL A 115 -8.73 -7.71 9.40
N SER A 116 -9.76 -8.41 8.92
CA SER A 116 -10.79 -8.99 9.79
C SER A 116 -10.23 -10.08 10.71
N LEU A 117 -9.26 -10.87 10.22
CA LEU A 117 -8.55 -11.86 11.00
C LEU A 117 -7.64 -11.20 12.04
N ILE A 118 -6.88 -10.17 11.64
CA ILE A 118 -6.05 -9.37 12.55
C ILE A 118 -6.92 -8.74 13.63
N ALA A 119 -8.10 -8.22 13.29
CA ALA A 119 -9.02 -7.60 14.24
C ALA A 119 -9.54 -8.56 15.33
N THR A 120 -9.48 -9.88 15.11
CA THR A 120 -9.81 -10.88 16.14
C THR A 120 -8.74 -11.00 17.22
N LEU A 121 -7.49 -10.67 16.87
CA LEU A 121 -6.32 -10.70 17.74
C LEU A 121 -6.08 -9.33 18.38
N LEU A 122 -6.15 -8.29 17.56
CA LEU A 122 -5.88 -6.91 17.90
C LEU A 122 -7.07 -6.05 17.47
N PRO A 123 -7.97 -5.71 18.40
CA PRO A 123 -9.09 -4.83 18.10
C PRO A 123 -8.61 -3.49 17.54
N GLU A 124 -9.25 -3.05 16.46
CA GLU A 124 -9.00 -1.74 15.80
C GLU A 124 -7.55 -1.59 15.30
N PRO A 125 -7.09 -2.49 14.40
CA PRO A 125 -5.69 -2.56 14.03
C PRO A 125 -5.17 -1.25 13.38
N SER A 126 -5.96 -0.55 12.57
CA SER A 126 -5.58 0.76 12.00
C SER A 126 -5.39 1.84 13.08
N THR A 127 -6.26 1.86 14.09
CA THR A 127 -6.12 2.78 15.23
C THR A 127 -4.85 2.47 15.99
N LYS A 128 -4.61 1.20 16.32
CA LYS A 128 -3.45 0.78 17.14
C LYS A 128 -2.11 1.05 16.47
N VAL A 129 -2.00 0.79 15.17
CA VAL A 129 -0.77 1.09 14.44
C VAL A 129 -0.57 2.61 14.31
N SER A 130 -1.65 3.38 14.12
CA SER A 130 -1.57 4.85 14.05
C SER A 130 -1.23 5.46 15.42
N ASP A 131 -1.72 4.91 16.52
CA ASP A 131 -1.37 5.34 17.87
C ASP A 131 0.13 5.13 18.15
N ALA A 132 0.71 4.01 17.72
CA ALA A 132 2.14 3.74 17.85
C ALA A 132 2.98 4.78 17.09
N ILE A 133 2.58 5.13 15.86
CA ILE A 133 3.21 6.20 15.09
C ILE A 133 3.06 7.56 15.79
N ALA A 134 1.87 7.87 16.31
CA ALA A 134 1.59 9.11 17.03
C ALA A 134 2.36 9.24 18.35
N ASN A 135 2.78 8.12 18.94
CA ASN A 135 3.66 8.08 20.12
C ASN A 135 5.16 8.15 19.77
N GLY A 136 5.51 8.08 18.47
CA GLY A 136 6.89 8.08 18.01
C GLY A 136 7.56 6.71 18.08
N ASP A 137 6.80 5.61 18.09
CA ASP A 137 7.38 4.26 18.23
C ASP A 137 8.11 3.82 16.95
N PHE A 138 7.56 4.17 15.78
CA PHE A 138 8.16 3.96 14.47
C PHE A 138 7.45 4.83 13.42
N THR A 139 8.03 4.92 12.22
CA THR A 139 7.33 5.43 11.03
C THR A 139 7.97 4.88 9.74
N VAL A 140 7.38 5.18 8.59
CA VAL A 140 8.03 5.03 7.28
C VAL A 140 8.26 6.44 6.73
N ILE A 141 9.46 6.69 6.23
CA ILE A 141 9.86 8.01 5.73
C ILE A 141 10.12 7.91 4.23
N LEU A 142 9.41 8.73 3.45
CA LEU A 142 9.66 8.90 2.02
C LEU A 142 10.35 10.26 1.81
N LYS A 143 11.59 10.23 1.31
CA LYS A 143 12.33 11.44 0.91
C LYS A 143 12.25 11.59 -0.60
N VAL A 144 11.74 12.71 -1.08
CA VAL A 144 11.69 13.06 -2.51
C VAL A 144 12.76 14.11 -2.78
N ASP A 145 13.86 13.70 -3.41
CA ASP A 145 14.98 14.58 -3.74
C ASP A 145 14.61 15.53 -4.89
N GLY A 146 15.06 16.79 -4.83
CA GLY A 146 14.80 17.77 -5.90
C GLY A 146 13.39 18.38 -5.90
N LEU A 147 12.49 17.94 -5.01
CA LEU A 147 11.13 18.49 -4.91
C LEU A 147 11.16 19.97 -4.49
N GLY A 148 10.62 20.85 -5.34
CA GLY A 148 10.42 22.27 -5.06
C GLY A 148 8.94 22.70 -5.07
N ALA A 149 8.68 23.94 -5.46
CA ALA A 149 7.35 24.56 -5.33
C ALA A 149 6.36 24.27 -6.50
N GLN A 150 6.85 23.84 -7.67
CA GLN A 150 6.01 23.50 -8.82
C GLN A 150 5.11 22.29 -8.52
N SER A 151 3.96 22.19 -9.18
CA SER A 151 3.01 21.09 -9.00
C SER A 151 3.37 19.81 -9.74
N SER A 152 4.33 19.85 -10.68
CA SER A 152 4.69 18.70 -11.50
C SER A 152 6.20 18.62 -11.73
N TYR A 153 6.74 17.40 -11.63
CA TYR A 153 8.15 17.06 -11.88
C TYR A 153 8.24 15.67 -12.49
N ASN A 154 9.13 15.47 -13.46
CA ASN A 154 9.40 14.17 -14.04
C ASN A 154 10.79 14.15 -14.70
N PRO A 155 11.72 13.27 -14.29
CA PRO A 155 11.68 12.41 -13.10
C PRO A 155 12.19 13.13 -11.84
N LEU A 156 11.85 12.59 -10.67
CA LEU A 156 12.52 12.81 -9.39
C LEU A 156 13.02 11.47 -8.83
N THR A 157 14.11 11.51 -8.07
CA THR A 157 14.52 10.37 -7.26
C THR A 157 13.84 10.45 -5.90
N ALA A 158 13.29 9.34 -5.44
CA ALA A 158 12.82 9.22 -4.07
C ALA A 158 13.45 8.02 -3.37
N LYS A 159 13.54 8.08 -2.05
CA LYS A 159 14.13 7.05 -1.20
C LYS A 159 13.18 6.74 -0.04
N LEU A 160 13.03 5.47 0.28
CA LEU A 160 12.21 5.02 1.40
C LEU A 160 13.10 4.55 2.56
N TYR A 161 12.79 5.01 3.76
CA TYR A 161 13.48 4.68 5.00
C TYR A 161 12.49 4.15 6.03
N GLY A 162 12.99 3.33 6.96
CA GLY A 162 12.27 3.05 8.20
C GLY A 162 12.71 4.04 9.27
N GLY A 163 11.74 4.64 9.95
CA GLY A 163 11.99 5.44 11.14
C GLY A 163 12.00 4.56 12.38
N ALA A 164 13.07 4.63 13.17
CA ALA A 164 13.17 3.97 14.47
C ALA A 164 12.28 4.68 15.51
N THR A 165 12.36 4.28 16.78
CA THR A 165 11.69 5.06 17.83
C THR A 165 12.28 6.48 17.92
N LEU A 166 11.40 7.48 17.93
CA LEU A 166 11.74 8.87 18.20
C LEU A 166 11.99 9.11 19.70
N GLY A 167 11.53 8.19 20.56
CA GLY A 167 11.60 8.27 22.02
C GLY A 167 10.62 9.27 22.65
N THR A 168 9.93 10.06 21.83
CA THR A 168 8.88 11.00 22.23
C THR A 168 7.81 11.05 21.16
N ALA A 169 6.62 11.53 21.54
CA ALA A 169 5.62 11.89 20.54
C ALA A 169 6.17 13.01 19.62
N PRO A 170 6.04 12.89 18.28
CA PRO A 170 6.42 13.90 17.31
C PRO A 170 5.56 15.17 17.41
N VAL A 171 6.13 16.31 17.00
CA VAL A 171 5.48 17.62 17.00
C VAL A 171 4.69 17.86 15.71
N TRP A 172 5.08 17.23 14.60
CA TRP A 172 4.47 17.32 13.28
C TRP A 172 4.47 18.72 12.66
N ASN A 173 5.57 19.46 12.85
CA ASN A 173 5.74 20.82 12.33
C ASN A 173 6.92 20.97 11.35
N GLY A 174 7.47 19.85 10.84
CA GLY A 174 8.66 19.85 9.98
C GLY A 174 10.00 19.85 10.71
N SER A 175 10.02 20.02 12.04
CA SER A 175 11.26 20.05 12.82
C SER A 175 11.67 18.71 13.43
N ASP A 176 10.77 17.71 13.41
CA ASP A 176 11.06 16.37 13.94
C ASP A 176 12.22 15.74 13.15
N LYS A 177 13.28 15.35 13.86
CA LYS A 177 14.44 14.66 13.29
C LYS A 177 14.32 13.18 13.59
N TRP A 178 13.77 12.43 12.64
CA TRP A 178 13.40 11.05 12.88
C TRP A 178 14.59 10.10 12.65
N PRO A 179 15.05 9.33 13.66
CA PRO A 179 16.18 8.43 13.47
C PRO A 179 15.89 7.33 12.46
N VAL A 180 16.88 6.97 11.63
CA VAL A 180 16.72 6.00 10.54
C VAL A 180 17.19 4.62 10.99
N VAL A 181 16.41 3.58 10.70
CA VAL A 181 16.80 2.18 10.96
C VAL A 181 17.90 1.75 9.99
N PRO A 182 19.03 1.19 10.46
CA PRO A 182 20.14 0.80 9.59
C PRO A 182 19.82 -0.38 8.68
N GLU A 183 18.81 -1.19 8.98
CA GLU A 183 18.43 -2.38 8.20
C GLU A 183 17.92 -2.04 6.80
N LEU A 184 17.46 -0.80 6.59
CA LEU A 184 17.00 -0.29 5.29
C LEU A 184 18.05 0.57 4.57
N LEU A 185 19.31 0.53 5.05
CA LEU A 185 20.47 1.12 4.40
C LEU A 185 21.38 0.03 3.82
N GLU A 186 21.92 0.25 2.62
CA GLU A 186 22.95 -0.61 2.00
C GLU A 186 24.25 -0.54 2.81
N ASP A 187 24.62 0.66 3.27
CA ASP A 187 25.67 0.88 4.26
C ASP A 187 25.04 1.44 5.54
N ALA A 188 25.09 0.66 6.62
CA ALA A 188 24.56 1.01 7.93
C ALA A 188 25.23 2.24 8.57
N GLN A 189 26.22 2.86 7.94
CA GLN A 189 26.86 4.11 8.37
C GLN A 189 26.61 5.29 7.41
N ASP A 190 25.91 5.07 6.30
CA ASP A 190 25.57 6.11 5.32
C ASP A 190 24.06 6.27 5.20
N ILE A 191 23.54 7.37 5.73
CA ILE A 191 22.10 7.68 5.70
C ILE A 191 21.57 7.91 4.29
N GLU A 192 22.42 8.21 3.31
CA GLU A 192 21.99 8.39 1.92
C GLU A 192 21.91 7.07 1.14
N SER A 193 22.33 5.96 1.74
CA SER A 193 22.43 4.64 1.11
C SER A 193 21.15 3.79 1.18
N ALA A 194 19.97 4.43 1.16
CA ALA A 194 18.69 3.72 1.22
C ALA A 194 18.62 2.53 0.24
N LYS A 195 18.21 1.36 0.73
CA LYS A 195 18.02 0.15 -0.10
C LYS A 195 16.89 0.31 -1.10
N VAL A 196 15.85 1.06 -0.71
CA VAL A 196 14.65 1.27 -1.52
C VAL A 196 14.74 2.64 -2.18
N VAL A 197 15.01 2.63 -3.48
CA VAL A 197 15.15 3.83 -4.32
C VAL A 197 14.15 3.76 -5.48
N PHE A 198 13.47 4.87 -5.71
CA PHE A 198 12.57 5.10 -6.83
C PHE A 198 13.22 6.12 -7.77
N PRO A 199 14.09 5.69 -8.71
CA PRO A 199 14.90 6.61 -9.52
C PRO A 199 14.09 7.39 -10.55
N ALA A 200 12.93 6.86 -10.95
CA ALA A 200 12.03 7.44 -11.94
C ALA A 200 10.64 7.74 -11.35
N SER A 201 10.61 8.15 -10.07
CA SER A 201 9.39 8.70 -9.47
C SER A 201 9.03 10.03 -10.12
N TYR A 202 7.80 10.49 -9.95
CA TYR A 202 7.35 11.75 -10.55
C TYR A 202 6.27 12.40 -9.69
N VAL A 203 6.01 13.68 -9.95
CA VAL A 203 4.87 14.42 -9.42
C VAL A 203 4.06 14.95 -10.59
N VAL A 204 2.74 14.78 -10.56
CA VAL A 204 1.82 15.38 -11.52
C VAL A 204 0.66 15.97 -10.75
N ASP A 205 0.42 17.27 -10.92
CA ASP A 205 -0.66 18.00 -10.26
C ASP A 205 -0.69 17.74 -8.74
N ASN A 206 0.49 17.79 -8.13
CA ASN A 206 0.78 17.50 -6.73
C ASN A 206 0.61 16.04 -6.28
N THR A 207 0.26 15.12 -7.16
CA THR A 207 0.28 13.68 -6.86
C THR A 207 1.67 13.14 -7.13
N TRP A 208 2.39 12.69 -6.09
CA TRP A 208 3.63 11.95 -6.26
C TRP A 208 3.32 10.47 -6.50
N VAL A 209 4.06 9.85 -7.42
CA VAL A 209 3.97 8.42 -7.73
C VAL A 209 5.38 7.85 -7.76
N SER A 210 5.55 6.66 -7.19
CA SER A 210 6.84 5.96 -7.07
C SER A 210 7.49 5.57 -8.40
N GLY A 211 6.79 5.77 -9.52
CA GLY A 211 7.26 5.46 -10.86
C GLY A 211 6.63 4.18 -11.44
N PRO A 212 6.99 3.83 -12.68
CA PRO A 212 6.39 2.73 -13.44
C PRO A 212 6.93 1.34 -13.08
N GLU A 213 8.00 1.24 -12.29
CA GLU A 213 8.69 -0.03 -12.02
C GLU A 213 8.11 -0.76 -10.80
N SER A 214 7.43 -1.88 -11.07
CA SER A 214 6.82 -2.77 -10.09
C SER A 214 7.79 -3.85 -9.57
N GLN A 215 9.09 -3.58 -9.41
CA GLN A 215 10.06 -4.61 -8.95
C GLN A 215 10.69 -4.34 -7.58
N VAL A 216 10.33 -3.24 -6.94
CA VAL A 216 10.80 -2.92 -5.60
C VAL A 216 10.16 -3.86 -4.58
N THR A 217 10.98 -4.45 -3.71
CA THR A 217 10.54 -5.20 -2.53
C THR A 217 10.84 -4.40 -1.28
N PHE A 218 9.86 -4.26 -0.39
CA PHE A 218 9.95 -3.53 0.86
C PHE A 218 9.39 -4.36 2.01
N LYS A 219 10.13 -4.48 3.11
CA LYS A 219 9.62 -5.07 4.36
C LYS A 219 9.07 -3.96 5.25
N LEU A 220 7.74 -3.80 5.25
CA LEU A 220 7.05 -2.91 6.16
C LEU A 220 6.94 -3.56 7.54
N ASN A 221 7.70 -3.06 8.50
CA ASN A 221 7.61 -3.49 9.89
C ASN A 221 6.50 -2.70 10.60
N LEU A 222 5.50 -3.41 11.11
CA LEU A 222 4.42 -2.86 11.91
C LEU A 222 4.68 -3.19 13.38
N THR A 223 5.06 -2.20 14.18
CA THR A 223 5.26 -2.37 15.62
C THR A 223 3.98 -2.02 16.36
N ILE A 224 3.41 -2.99 17.06
CA ILE A 224 2.18 -2.81 17.84
C ILE A 224 2.37 -3.44 19.21
N SER A 225 2.24 -2.63 20.27
CA SER A 225 2.40 -3.06 21.66
C SER A 225 3.72 -3.82 21.91
N GLY A 226 4.82 -3.37 21.29
CA GLY A 226 6.16 -3.97 21.43
C GLY A 226 6.42 -5.21 20.57
N THR A 227 5.43 -5.71 19.82
CA THR A 227 5.63 -6.80 18.85
C THR A 227 5.72 -6.24 17.44
N THR A 228 6.70 -6.72 16.67
CA THR A 228 6.90 -6.30 15.27
C THR A 228 6.40 -7.38 14.32
N ILE A 229 5.56 -7.02 13.36
CA ILE A 229 5.14 -7.90 12.26
C ILE A 229 5.68 -7.34 10.96
N GLY A 230 6.45 -8.14 10.21
CA GLY A 230 7.03 -7.73 8.95
C GLY A 230 6.20 -8.12 7.73
N LEU A 231 5.63 -7.14 7.03
CA LEU A 231 4.97 -7.36 5.74
C LEU A 231 6.00 -7.20 4.62
N THR A 232 6.46 -8.30 4.03
CA THR A 232 7.33 -8.26 2.85
C THR A 232 6.49 -8.04 1.61
N ILE A 233 6.38 -6.79 1.18
CA ILE A 233 5.61 -6.34 0.02
C ILE A 233 6.52 -6.37 -1.21
N ARG A 234 6.17 -7.20 -2.19
CA ARG A 234 6.77 -7.20 -3.52
C ARG A 234 6.03 -6.24 -4.43
N ASN A 235 6.70 -5.83 -5.49
CA ASN A 235 6.13 -5.00 -6.54
C ASN A 235 5.49 -3.71 -6.01
N VAL A 236 6.19 -3.09 -5.06
CA VAL A 236 5.70 -1.94 -4.32
C VAL A 236 5.41 -0.79 -5.27
N ARG A 237 4.19 -0.26 -5.20
CA ARG A 237 3.79 1.00 -5.84
C ARG A 237 3.21 1.92 -4.80
N ILE A 238 3.65 3.17 -4.80
CA ILE A 238 3.18 4.17 -3.84
C ILE A 238 2.69 5.38 -4.64
N ALA A 239 1.54 5.91 -4.27
CA ALA A 239 1.09 7.22 -4.71
C ALA A 239 0.53 8.02 -3.54
N MET A 240 0.68 9.33 -3.59
CA MET A 240 0.24 10.21 -2.52
C MET A 240 0.03 11.64 -3.01
N ASP A 241 -0.95 12.34 -2.43
CA ASP A 241 -1.22 13.73 -2.76
C ASP A 241 -0.43 14.62 -1.80
N ILE A 242 0.48 15.43 -2.34
CA ILE A 242 1.30 16.36 -1.57
C ILE A 242 0.57 17.69 -1.49
N GLU A 243 0.30 18.21 -0.29
CA GLU A 243 -0.28 19.55 -0.16
C GLU A 243 0.64 20.61 -0.82
N PRO A 244 0.09 21.70 -1.40
CA PRO A 244 0.89 22.70 -2.12
C PRO A 244 2.01 23.35 -1.30
N ASP A 245 1.85 23.42 0.02
CA ASP A 245 2.85 23.96 0.94
C ASP A 245 4.00 22.99 1.27
N ARG A 246 3.91 21.75 0.78
CA ARG A 246 4.89 20.66 1.00
C ARG A 246 5.05 20.25 2.45
N THR A 247 4.09 20.57 3.33
CA THR A 247 4.17 20.23 4.76
C THR A 247 3.44 18.94 5.12
N SER A 248 2.52 18.49 4.28
CA SER A 248 1.76 17.26 4.52
C SER A 248 1.39 16.54 3.24
N VAL A 249 1.05 15.27 3.44
CA VAL A 249 0.56 14.37 2.43
C VAL A 249 -0.80 13.85 2.87
N VAL A 250 -1.73 13.81 1.92
CA VAL A 250 -3.06 13.21 2.06
C VAL A 250 -3.23 12.12 1.01
N ASN A 251 -4.27 11.30 1.18
CA ASN A 251 -4.64 10.23 0.24
C ASN A 251 -3.52 9.26 -0.16
N GLY A 252 -2.50 9.09 0.70
CA GLY A 252 -1.41 8.14 0.47
C GLY A 252 -1.93 6.72 0.32
N THR A 253 -1.30 5.95 -0.57
CA THR A 253 -1.57 4.53 -0.81
C THR A 253 -0.26 3.79 -1.06
N ILE A 254 -0.01 2.72 -0.32
CA ILE A 254 1.03 1.72 -0.59
C ILE A 254 0.31 0.48 -1.12
N ALA A 255 0.71 0.00 -2.28
CA ALA A 255 0.17 -1.21 -2.89
C ALA A 255 1.27 -2.19 -3.29
N GLY A 256 0.92 -3.46 -3.41
CA GLY A 256 1.82 -4.50 -3.90
C GLY A 256 1.29 -5.90 -3.61
N VAL A 257 2.20 -6.86 -3.50
CA VAL A 257 1.87 -8.28 -3.39
C VAL A 257 2.61 -8.92 -2.23
N LEU A 258 1.90 -9.62 -1.36
CA LEU A 258 2.47 -10.44 -0.28
C LEU A 258 2.56 -11.90 -0.74
N GLU A 259 3.76 -12.46 -0.85
CA GLU A 259 3.91 -13.89 -1.15
C GLU A 259 3.37 -14.71 0.03
N THR A 260 2.35 -15.54 -0.22
CA THR A 260 1.57 -16.20 0.84
C THR A 260 2.43 -17.09 1.72
N ALA A 261 3.37 -17.82 1.14
CA ALA A 261 4.31 -18.65 1.89
C ALA A 261 5.20 -17.82 2.83
N VAL A 262 5.68 -16.66 2.38
CA VAL A 262 6.52 -15.77 3.19
C VAL A 262 5.72 -15.16 4.35
N LEU A 263 4.49 -14.73 4.08
CA LEU A 263 3.60 -14.18 5.11
C LEU A 263 3.25 -15.23 6.18
N VAL A 264 2.97 -16.47 5.77
CA VAL A 264 2.69 -17.58 6.70
C VAL A 264 3.89 -17.85 7.61
N GLU A 265 5.11 -17.87 7.07
CA GLU A 265 6.32 -18.07 7.89
C GLU A 265 6.59 -16.89 8.83
N GLU A 266 6.40 -15.64 8.38
CA GLU A 266 6.50 -14.47 9.26
C GLU A 266 5.51 -14.60 10.43
N LEU A 267 4.24 -14.89 10.15
CA LEU A 267 3.20 -15.05 11.18
C LEU A 267 3.56 -16.17 12.16
N ARG A 268 4.05 -17.33 11.68
CA ARG A 268 4.53 -18.41 12.57
C ARG A 268 5.63 -17.94 13.53
N SER A 269 6.51 -17.04 13.08
CA SER A 269 7.66 -16.56 13.86
C SER A 269 7.28 -15.57 14.97
N VAL A 270 6.16 -14.85 14.82
CA VAL A 270 5.76 -13.77 15.73
C VAL A 270 4.48 -14.07 16.53
N ILE A 271 3.67 -15.04 16.11
CA ILE A 271 2.34 -15.27 16.70
C ILE A 271 2.40 -15.63 18.20
N GLY A 272 3.48 -16.28 18.66
CA GLY A 272 3.66 -16.60 20.07
C GLY A 272 3.85 -15.37 20.96
N ALA A 273 4.48 -14.31 20.44
CA ALA A 273 4.60 -13.04 21.13
C ALA A 273 3.26 -12.26 21.15
N ILE A 274 2.47 -12.36 20.06
CA ILE A 274 1.18 -11.66 19.94
C ILE A 274 0.10 -12.30 20.82
N GLN A 275 0.01 -13.63 20.77
CA GLN A 275 -1.02 -14.38 21.46
C GLN A 275 -0.50 -15.77 21.85
N PRO A 276 0.10 -15.93 23.04
CA PRO A 276 0.67 -17.20 23.50
C PRO A 276 -0.33 -18.37 23.45
N THR A 277 -1.62 -18.10 23.67
CA THR A 277 -2.67 -19.13 23.64
C THR A 277 -2.92 -19.70 22.24
N PHE A 278 -2.51 -19.01 21.16
CA PHE A 278 -2.62 -19.55 19.80
C PHE A 278 -1.60 -20.66 19.52
N CYS A 279 -0.54 -20.73 20.33
CA CYS A 279 0.43 -21.81 20.26
C CYS A 279 -0.08 -23.13 20.85
N GLU A 280 -1.26 -23.12 21.48
CA GLU A 280 -1.90 -24.29 22.07
C GLU A 280 -3.05 -24.79 21.17
N GLY A 281 -2.81 -25.85 20.39
CA GLY A 281 -3.84 -26.57 19.63
C GLY A 281 -3.96 -26.20 18.14
N ALA A 282 -5.06 -26.61 17.50
CA ALA A 282 -5.28 -26.49 16.05
C ALA A 282 -5.68 -25.08 15.56
N GLY A 283 -5.75 -24.10 16.47
CA GLY A 283 -6.14 -22.73 16.15
C GLY A 283 -5.18 -22.05 15.17
N LEU A 284 -3.87 -22.19 15.39
CA LEU A 284 -2.84 -21.62 14.52
C LEU A 284 -2.96 -22.12 13.07
N ASP A 285 -3.05 -23.42 12.85
CA ASP A 285 -3.14 -23.95 11.49
C ASP A 285 -4.44 -23.52 10.79
N THR A 286 -5.55 -23.39 11.53
CA THR A 286 -6.81 -22.85 10.99
C THR A 286 -6.65 -21.38 10.55
N THR A 287 -5.99 -20.56 11.37
CA THR A 287 -5.68 -19.16 11.05
C THR A 287 -4.75 -19.06 9.83
N LEU A 288 -3.71 -19.89 9.75
CA LEU A 288 -2.79 -19.91 8.62
C LEU A 288 -3.46 -20.42 7.34
N ASP A 289 -4.41 -21.34 7.43
CA ASP A 289 -5.25 -21.74 6.30
C ASP A 289 -6.16 -20.61 5.82
N GLN A 290 -6.70 -19.79 6.72
CA GLN A 290 -7.43 -18.58 6.34
C GLN A 290 -6.53 -17.58 5.62
N VAL A 291 -5.27 -17.43 6.06
CA VAL A 291 -4.28 -16.60 5.36
C VAL A 291 -4.02 -17.15 3.95
N ARG A 292 -3.82 -18.48 3.81
CA ARG A 292 -3.62 -19.10 2.49
C ARG A 292 -4.80 -18.87 1.56
N ARG A 293 -6.03 -19.01 2.07
CA ARG A 293 -7.27 -18.78 1.32
C ARG A 293 -7.55 -17.32 0.97
N ALA A 294 -6.77 -16.37 1.48
CA ALA A 294 -6.83 -14.99 1.03
C ALA A 294 -6.03 -14.74 -0.24
N SER A 295 -5.29 -15.72 -0.76
CA SER A 295 -4.51 -15.55 -2.00
C SER A 295 -5.44 -15.35 -3.19
N ASP A 296 -5.24 -14.24 -3.89
CA ASP A 296 -6.07 -13.75 -5.01
C ASP A 296 -5.26 -13.45 -6.27
N ILE A 297 -3.93 -13.47 -6.17
CA ILE A 297 -3.02 -13.10 -7.25
C ILE A 297 -1.78 -14.01 -7.27
N LEU A 298 -1.03 -14.00 -8.37
CA LEU A 298 0.30 -14.60 -8.42
C LEU A 298 1.35 -13.66 -7.80
N LYS A 299 2.43 -14.21 -7.26
CA LYS A 299 3.49 -13.45 -6.58
C LYS A 299 4.21 -12.41 -7.44
N ASP A 300 4.08 -12.48 -8.76
CA ASP A 300 4.58 -11.49 -9.71
C ASP A 300 3.55 -10.39 -10.04
N GLY A 301 2.36 -10.44 -9.44
CA GLY A 301 1.26 -9.51 -9.69
C GLY A 301 0.41 -9.86 -10.91
N SER A 302 0.61 -11.02 -11.53
CA SER A 302 -0.18 -11.45 -12.69
C SER A 302 -1.31 -12.42 -12.33
N GLN A 303 -2.11 -12.76 -13.34
CA GLN A 303 -3.19 -13.74 -13.27
C GLN A 303 -2.98 -14.84 -14.33
N ASP A 304 -3.13 -16.10 -13.93
CA ASP A 304 -3.09 -17.25 -14.85
C ASP A 304 -4.10 -18.34 -14.39
N PRO A 305 -5.19 -18.58 -15.15
CA PRO A 305 -6.18 -19.62 -14.85
C PRO A 305 -5.62 -21.04 -14.78
N GLY A 306 -4.44 -21.28 -15.33
CA GLY A 306 -3.73 -22.55 -15.21
C GLY A 306 -3.18 -22.79 -13.81
N GLN A 307 -2.86 -21.73 -13.06
CA GLN A 307 -2.12 -21.78 -11.80
C GLN A 307 -3.01 -21.50 -10.59
N GLU A 308 -2.59 -21.97 -9.42
CA GLU A 308 -3.19 -21.60 -8.13
C GLU A 308 -2.61 -20.25 -7.66
N CYS A 309 -3.46 -19.38 -7.10
CA CYS A 309 -3.03 -18.12 -6.51
C CYS A 309 -2.07 -18.38 -5.35
N ASN A 310 -0.93 -17.71 -5.34
CA ASN A 310 0.14 -17.96 -4.37
C ASN A 310 0.63 -16.67 -3.67
N ALA A 311 -0.12 -15.60 -3.83
CA ALA A 311 0.10 -14.33 -3.17
C ALA A 311 -1.20 -13.59 -2.91
N ILE A 312 -1.11 -12.60 -2.03
CA ILE A 312 -2.22 -11.77 -1.56
C ILE A 312 -1.95 -10.34 -2.00
N SER A 313 -2.88 -9.72 -2.73
CA SER A 313 -2.83 -8.30 -3.02
C SER A 313 -2.99 -7.47 -1.75
N ILE A 314 -2.21 -6.40 -1.63
CA ILE A 314 -2.24 -5.52 -0.48
C ILE A 314 -2.36 -4.06 -0.90
N GLY A 315 -3.26 -3.35 -0.22
CA GLY A 315 -3.40 -1.90 -0.28
C GLY A 315 -3.54 -1.31 1.13
N ILE A 316 -2.63 -0.41 1.51
CA ILE A 316 -2.64 0.32 2.78
C ILE A 316 -2.75 1.81 2.48
N GLY A 317 -3.72 2.49 3.10
CA GLY A 317 -3.81 3.93 3.06
C GLY A 317 -2.90 4.60 4.08
N PHE A 318 -2.49 5.84 3.83
CA PHE A 318 -1.74 6.63 4.81
C PHE A 318 -1.95 8.13 4.66
N THR A 319 -1.61 8.86 5.72
CA THR A 319 -1.25 10.29 5.67
C THR A 319 0.20 10.45 6.12
N ALA A 320 0.84 11.56 5.75
CA ALA A 320 2.20 11.85 6.20
C ALA A 320 2.43 13.34 6.45
N ARG A 321 3.47 13.64 7.23
CA ARG A 321 3.89 14.99 7.63
C ARG A 321 5.36 15.20 7.29
N GLN A 322 5.70 16.43 6.95
CA GLN A 322 7.10 16.80 6.72
C GLN A 322 7.92 16.56 7.99
N VAL A 323 9.11 15.99 7.81
CA VAL A 323 10.12 15.75 8.84
C VAL A 323 11.53 15.99 8.28
N GLN A 324 12.53 15.82 9.12
CA GLN A 324 13.94 15.72 8.75
C GLN A 324 14.43 14.30 9.03
N LEU A 325 15.35 13.80 8.20
CA LEU A 325 16.10 12.60 8.56
C LEU A 325 16.99 12.92 9.77
N GLY A 326 16.88 12.10 10.81
CA GLY A 326 17.70 12.16 12.02
C GLY A 326 19.00 11.39 11.87
N GLU A 327 19.59 11.00 13.00
CA GLU A 327 20.77 10.13 13.01
C GLU A 327 20.40 8.68 12.64
N ILE A 328 21.40 7.87 12.28
CA ILE A 328 21.19 6.43 12.12
C ILE A 328 21.04 5.82 13.53
N ALA A 329 19.93 5.14 13.77
CA ALA A 329 19.65 4.47 15.04
C ALA A 329 20.54 3.23 15.22
N PRO A 330 20.68 2.71 16.45
CA PRO A 330 21.18 1.36 16.66
C PRO A 330 20.34 0.33 15.89
N PRO A 331 20.92 -0.80 15.47
CA PRO A 331 20.16 -1.90 14.88
C PRO A 331 19.00 -2.33 15.77
N ALA A 332 17.88 -2.67 15.16
CA ALA A 332 16.69 -3.10 15.88
C ALA A 332 16.96 -4.43 16.61
N GLU A 333 16.55 -4.52 17.87
CA GLU A 333 16.57 -5.81 18.57
C GLU A 333 15.50 -6.73 17.99
N THR A 334 15.87 -7.97 17.66
CA THR A 334 14.95 -8.96 17.12
C THR A 334 14.05 -9.50 18.23
N SER A 335 12.83 -8.97 18.37
CA SER A 335 11.81 -9.48 19.29
C SER A 335 10.85 -10.45 18.56
N GLY A 336 11.24 -11.72 18.47
CA GLY A 336 10.37 -12.80 18.00
C GLY A 336 10.32 -13.93 19.02
N VAL A 337 9.11 -14.44 19.31
CA VAL A 337 8.94 -15.65 20.11
C VAL A 337 8.08 -16.62 19.29
N PRO A 338 8.71 -17.58 18.58
CA PRO A 338 8.00 -18.63 17.87
C PRO A 338 7.17 -19.48 18.84
N CYS A 339 6.08 -20.07 18.35
CA CYS A 339 5.36 -21.07 19.13
C CYS A 339 6.29 -22.24 19.48
N GLY A 340 6.42 -22.54 20.79
CA GLY A 340 7.24 -23.65 21.30
C GLY A 340 8.58 -23.23 21.91
N GLU A 341 8.96 -21.95 21.83
CA GLU A 341 10.07 -21.40 22.60
C GLU A 341 9.53 -20.68 23.84
N ALA A 342 10.12 -20.94 25.02
CA ALA A 342 9.78 -20.20 26.23
C ALA A 342 10.19 -18.72 26.05
N PRO A 343 9.41 -17.75 26.55
CA PRO A 343 9.86 -16.36 26.55
C PRO A 343 11.22 -16.27 27.27
N PRO A 344 12.17 -15.46 26.77
CA PRO A 344 13.45 -15.28 27.45
C PRO A 344 13.19 -14.80 28.88
N ASP A 345 13.77 -15.50 29.86
CA ASP A 345 13.65 -15.14 31.28
C ASP A 345 14.16 -13.71 31.49
N GLU A 346 13.26 -12.79 31.85
CA GLU A 346 13.67 -11.47 32.34
C GLU A 346 14.32 -11.64 33.72
N GLY A 347 15.65 -11.59 33.75
CA GLY A 347 16.47 -11.59 34.97
C GLY A 347 16.58 -10.23 35.63
#